data_AF-A0A957J9P7-F1
#
_entry.id   AF-A0A957J9P7-F1
#
_cell.length_a   1.000
_cell.length_b   1.000
_cell.length_c   1.000
_cell.angle_alpha   90.00
_cell.angle_beta   90.00
_cell.angle_gamma   90.00
#
_symmetry.space_group_name_H-M   'P 1'
#
loop_
_entity.id
_entity.type
_entity.pdbx_description
1 polymer ?
#
loop_
_entity_poly.entity_id
_entity_poly.type
_entity_poly.pdbx_seq_one_letter_code
_entity_poly.pdbx_strand_id
1 'polypeptide(L)'
;MSQALYRKWRPGRFADVIGQEHVTQTLRNAVASGRLGHAYLFCGPRGTGKTTTARLLAKAANCLQENAAERPCDECRVCRAINEGRFLDLIEIDAASNTGVDDIRSLREKINFSPSDGRLKVYIIDEVHMLSTAAFNALLKTLEEPPAHVIFVLATTEEHKVPITIKSRCQQFNFRLLTVQEITSRLNWLAEQETLQLEPEALSLIARHGAGSLRDAESLLDQLVTAPGDAITLERTQLVLGTASAAAVSDLTAAWL
;
A
#
# COMPACT_ATOMS: atom_id res chain seq x y z
N MET A 1 -16.30 13.81 10.65
CA MET A 1 -16.19 12.95 9.45
C MET A 1 -15.44 11.70 9.87
N SER A 2 -16.09 10.53 9.86
CA SER A 2 -15.42 9.25 10.11
C SER A 2 -14.32 9.05 9.06
N GLN A 3 -13.12 8.69 9.50
CA GLN A 3 -12.02 8.35 8.61
C GLN A 3 -12.33 6.99 7.94
N ALA A 4 -12.20 6.91 6.62
CA ALA A 4 -12.43 5.66 5.87
C ALA A 4 -11.61 4.49 6.46
N LEU A 5 -12.21 3.30 6.53
CA LEU A 5 -11.64 2.11 7.18
C LEU A 5 -10.21 1.79 6.69
N TYR A 6 -9.98 1.83 5.37
CA TYR A 6 -8.66 1.53 4.78
C TYR A 6 -7.56 2.54 5.18
N ARG A 7 -7.93 3.73 5.65
CA ARG A 7 -6.97 4.70 6.20
C ARG A 7 -6.79 4.50 7.70
N LYS A 8 -7.88 4.26 8.44
CA LYS A 8 -7.86 4.02 9.90
C LYS A 8 -7.04 2.77 10.24
N TRP A 9 -7.22 1.70 9.48
CA TRP A 9 -6.60 0.39 9.72
C TRP A 9 -5.41 0.08 8.82
N ARG A 10 -4.79 1.11 8.24
CA ARG A 10 -3.57 0.93 7.47
C ARG A 10 -2.49 0.29 8.38
N PRO A 11 -1.84 -0.81 7.95
CA PRO A 11 -0.79 -1.49 8.70
C PRO A 11 0.25 -0.54 9.32
N GLY A 12 0.46 -0.67 10.64
CA GLY A 12 1.43 0.10 11.41
C GLY A 12 2.81 -0.56 11.47
N ARG A 13 2.85 -1.89 11.34
CA ARG A 13 4.07 -2.72 11.30
C ARG A 13 4.08 -3.64 10.08
N PHE A 14 5.26 -4.16 9.75
CA PHE A 14 5.42 -5.13 8.66
C PHE A 14 4.63 -6.43 8.89
N ALA A 15 4.45 -6.84 10.15
CA ALA A 15 3.70 -8.04 10.50
C ALA A 15 2.19 -7.92 10.21
N ASP A 16 1.67 -6.69 10.09
CA ASP A 16 0.25 -6.45 9.86
C ASP A 16 -0.09 -6.40 8.36
N VAL A 17 0.91 -6.51 7.48
CA VAL A 17 0.71 -6.55 6.03
C VAL A 17 0.37 -7.99 5.62
N ILE A 18 -0.82 -8.16 5.06
CA ILE A 18 -1.38 -9.47 4.73
C ILE A 18 -0.87 -9.96 3.36
N GLY A 19 -0.46 -11.23 3.27
CA GLY A 19 -0.23 -11.96 2.02
C GLY A 19 1.02 -11.54 1.24
N GLN A 20 1.89 -10.73 1.85
CA GLN A 20 3.16 -10.25 1.27
C GLN A 20 4.35 -10.61 2.17
N GLU A 21 4.31 -11.79 2.79
CA GLU A 21 5.31 -12.26 3.76
C GLU A 21 6.71 -12.29 3.14
N HIS A 22 6.83 -12.68 1.87
CA HIS A 22 8.10 -12.71 1.15
C HIS A 22 8.73 -11.31 0.98
N VAL A 23 7.91 -10.28 0.77
CA VAL A 23 8.38 -8.89 0.68
C VAL A 23 8.73 -8.35 2.05
N THR A 24 7.79 -8.46 2.99
CA THR A 24 7.89 -7.85 4.32
C THR A 24 9.04 -8.46 5.13
N GLN A 25 9.25 -9.77 5.05
CA GLN A 25 10.36 -10.44 5.73
C GLN A 25 11.71 -9.96 5.19
N THR A 26 11.84 -9.82 3.87
CA THR A 26 13.08 -9.36 3.24
C THR A 26 13.40 -7.92 3.65
N LEU A 27 12.39 -7.03 3.66
CA LEU A 27 12.57 -5.66 4.12
C LEU A 27 12.90 -5.57 5.61
N ARG A 28 12.24 -6.37 6.46
CA ARG A 28 12.58 -6.47 7.89
C ARG A 28 14.03 -6.89 8.10
N ASN A 29 14.49 -7.90 7.37
CA ASN A 29 15.87 -8.37 7.45
C ASN A 29 16.87 -7.29 6.99
N ALA A 30 16.55 -6.55 5.93
CA ALA A 30 17.37 -5.44 5.44
C ALA A 30 17.48 -4.31 6.47
N VAL A 31 16.37 -3.94 7.12
CA VAL A 31 16.36 -2.96 8.23
C VAL A 31 17.18 -3.46 9.41
N ALA A 32 16.96 -4.70 9.86
CA ALA A 32 17.62 -5.27 11.03
C ALA A 32 19.14 -5.39 10.83
N SER A 33 19.58 -5.71 9.62
CA SER A 33 21.01 -5.84 9.26
C SER A 33 21.68 -4.52 8.87
N GLY A 34 20.92 -3.41 8.79
CA GLY A 34 21.45 -2.12 8.33
C GLY A 34 21.83 -2.08 6.85
N ARG A 35 21.31 -3.01 6.04
CA ARG A 35 21.62 -3.14 4.60
C ARG A 35 20.46 -2.66 3.73
N LEU A 36 19.99 -1.44 3.98
CA LEU A 36 18.99 -0.81 3.13
C LEU A 36 19.60 -0.43 1.78
N GLY A 37 18.89 -0.74 0.69
CA GLY A 37 19.21 -0.27 -0.64
C GLY A 37 18.83 1.21 -0.80
N HIS A 38 19.45 1.86 -1.77
CA HIS A 38 19.13 3.25 -2.12
C HIS A 38 17.84 3.36 -2.97
N ALA A 39 17.42 2.28 -3.63
CA ALA A 39 16.25 2.27 -4.49
C ALA A 39 15.51 0.92 -4.48
N TYR A 40 14.19 1.00 -4.39
CA TYR A 40 13.25 -0.11 -4.36
C TYR A 40 12.21 0.06 -5.45
N LEU A 41 11.88 -1.01 -6.17
CA LEU A 41 10.80 -1.04 -7.16
C LEU A 41 9.73 -2.03 -6.70
N PHE A 42 8.57 -1.51 -6.29
CA PHE A 42 7.42 -2.29 -5.86
C PHE A 42 6.44 -2.45 -7.03
N CYS A 43 6.35 -3.66 -7.54
CA CYS A 43 5.51 -4.02 -8.68
C CYS A 43 4.29 -4.82 -8.22
N GLY A 44 3.13 -4.58 -8.80
CA GLY A 44 1.97 -5.46 -8.64
C GLY A 44 0.64 -4.72 -8.69
N PRO A 45 -0.49 -5.44 -8.69
CA PRO A 45 -1.81 -4.84 -8.83
C PRO A 45 -2.14 -3.79 -7.76
N ARG A 46 -3.13 -2.94 -8.04
CA ARG A 46 -3.61 -1.94 -7.08
C ARG A 46 -4.16 -2.63 -5.83
N GLY A 47 -4.00 -1.99 -4.67
CA GLY A 47 -4.60 -2.44 -3.41
C GLY A 47 -3.93 -3.65 -2.73
N THR A 48 -2.77 -4.09 -3.24
CA THR A 48 -1.95 -5.18 -2.68
C THR A 48 -1.00 -4.74 -1.55
N GLY A 49 -0.98 -3.45 -1.21
CA GLY A 49 -0.18 -2.93 -0.09
C GLY A 49 1.16 -2.29 -0.45
N LYS A 50 1.43 -1.99 -1.73
CA LYS A 50 2.69 -1.34 -2.19
C LYS A 50 3.01 -0.05 -1.42
N THR A 51 2.14 0.96 -1.49
CA THR A 51 2.34 2.27 -0.85
C THR A 51 2.37 2.16 0.68
N THR A 52 1.56 1.27 1.26
CA THR A 52 1.61 0.95 2.70
C THR A 52 2.98 0.41 3.10
N THR A 53 3.50 -0.57 2.36
CA THR A 53 4.81 -1.18 2.63
C THR A 53 5.94 -0.17 2.43
N ALA A 54 5.81 0.74 1.45
CA ALA A 54 6.76 1.81 1.22
C ALA A 54 6.84 2.77 2.41
N ARG A 55 5.67 3.16 2.97
CA ARG A 55 5.61 3.97 4.20
C ARG A 55 6.17 3.22 5.41
N LEU A 56 5.92 1.91 5.53
CA LEU A 56 6.50 1.08 6.59
C LEU A 56 8.02 1.02 6.49
N LEU A 57 8.57 0.91 5.27
CA LEU A 57 10.02 0.98 5.04
C LEU A 57 10.58 2.34 5.47
N ALA A 58 9.96 3.44 5.06
CA ALA A 58 10.37 4.79 5.47
C ALA A 58 10.35 4.96 6.99
N LYS A 59 9.31 4.42 7.62
CA LYS A 59 9.11 4.41 9.05
C LYS A 59 10.15 3.59 9.78
N ALA A 60 10.47 2.40 9.27
CA ALA A 60 11.48 1.52 9.86
C ALA A 60 12.89 2.11 9.71
N ALA A 61 13.20 2.68 8.56
CA ALA A 61 14.49 3.31 8.26
C ALA A 61 14.78 4.51 9.17
N ASN A 62 13.75 5.28 9.55
CA ASN A 62 13.87 6.44 10.43
C ASN A 62 13.46 6.18 11.89
N CYS A 63 13.08 4.95 12.25
CA CYS A 63 12.61 4.62 13.59
C CYS A 63 13.72 4.83 14.64
N LEU A 64 13.35 5.40 15.78
CA LEU A 64 14.28 5.69 16.88
C LEU A 64 14.55 4.49 17.79
N GLN A 65 13.83 3.37 17.62
CA GLN A 65 14.07 2.16 18.40
C GLN A 65 15.52 1.71 18.26
N GLU A 66 16.21 1.42 19.36
CA GLU A 66 17.61 1.02 19.36
C GLU A 66 17.79 -0.33 18.70
N ASN A 67 16.95 -1.31 19.07
CA ASN A 67 16.93 -2.61 18.43
C ASN A 67 16.36 -2.53 17.01
N ALA A 68 17.22 -2.66 16.00
CA ALA A 68 16.83 -2.59 14.59
C ALA A 68 15.81 -3.67 14.18
N ALA A 69 15.80 -4.83 14.85
CA ALA A 69 14.86 -5.92 14.57
C ALA A 69 13.40 -5.60 14.97
N GLU A 70 13.22 -4.62 15.86
CA GLU A 70 11.92 -4.15 16.33
C GLU A 70 11.42 -2.91 15.56
N ARG A 71 12.15 -2.46 14.52
CA ARG A 71 11.72 -1.34 13.68
C ARG A 71 10.73 -1.80 12.61
N PRO A 72 9.64 -1.06 12.36
CA PRO A 72 9.20 0.14 13.08
C PRO A 72 8.48 -0.20 14.39
N CYS A 73 8.77 0.54 15.47
CA CYS A 73 8.13 0.30 16.77
C CYS A 73 6.68 0.81 16.85
N ASP A 74 6.28 1.68 15.92
CA ASP A 74 4.97 2.35 15.87
C ASP A 74 4.69 3.39 16.98
N GLU A 75 5.62 3.57 17.94
CA GLU A 75 5.37 4.39 19.12
C GLU A 75 6.28 5.63 19.22
N CYS A 76 7.47 5.63 18.61
CA CYS A 76 8.38 6.77 18.71
C CYS A 76 7.87 8.01 17.95
N ARG A 77 8.43 9.19 18.26
CA ARG A 77 8.02 10.48 17.66
C ARG A 77 8.01 10.46 16.12
N VAL A 78 8.98 9.78 15.51
CA VAL A 78 9.08 9.63 14.05
C VAL A 78 8.00 8.70 13.50
N CYS A 79 7.78 7.55 14.14
CA CYS A 79 6.73 6.61 13.75
C CYS A 79 5.35 7.26 13.78
N ARG A 80 5.03 8.00 14.86
CA ARG A 80 3.79 8.75 14.98
C ARG A 80 3.67 9.84 13.91
N ALA A 81 4.74 10.61 13.67
CA ALA A 81 4.75 11.65 12.64
C ALA A 81 4.48 11.10 11.23
N ILE A 82 5.01 9.92 10.90
CA ILE A 82 4.76 9.25 9.60
C ILE A 82 3.31 8.73 9.50
N ASN A 83 2.76 8.17 10.58
CA ASN A 83 1.37 7.73 10.60
C ASN A 83 0.41 8.92 10.40
N GLU A 84 0.71 10.04 11.05
CA GLU A 84 -0.05 11.30 10.99
C GLU A 84 0.20 12.09 9.69
N GLY A 85 1.15 11.67 8.85
CA GLY A 85 1.45 12.31 7.56
C GLY A 85 2.13 13.67 7.67
N ARG A 86 2.81 13.96 8.79
CA ARG A 86 3.50 15.24 9.05
C ARG A 86 5.03 15.14 9.08
N PHE A 87 5.58 14.00 8.68
CA PHE A 87 7.02 13.77 8.67
C PHE A 87 7.64 14.32 7.37
N LEU A 88 8.44 15.39 7.49
CA LEU A 88 8.95 16.16 6.34
C LEU A 88 9.96 15.39 5.47
N ASP A 89 10.65 14.40 6.04
CA ASP A 89 11.62 13.58 5.31
C ASP A 89 10.98 12.35 4.64
N LEU A 90 9.65 12.25 4.66
CA LEU A 90 8.89 11.34 3.81
C LEU A 90 8.13 12.16 2.77
N ILE A 91 8.57 12.04 1.51
CA ILE A 91 7.97 12.75 0.39
C ILE A 91 7.23 11.74 -0.47
N GLU A 92 5.91 11.85 -0.52
CA GLU A 92 5.03 11.02 -1.35
C GLU A 92 4.64 11.82 -2.61
N ILE A 93 4.90 11.26 -3.79
CA ILE A 93 4.62 11.85 -5.10
C ILE A 93 3.76 10.88 -5.89
N ASP A 94 2.62 11.35 -6.35
CA ASP A 94 1.81 10.62 -7.33
C ASP A 94 2.26 11.02 -8.73
N ALA A 95 2.89 10.09 -9.46
CA ALA A 95 3.37 10.32 -10.81
C ALA A 95 2.23 10.51 -11.81
N ALA A 96 1.02 10.05 -11.53
CA ALA A 96 -0.14 10.33 -12.40
C ALA A 96 -0.51 11.83 -12.40
N SER A 97 -0.26 12.50 -11.27
CA SER A 97 -0.50 13.94 -11.10
C SER A 97 0.75 14.79 -11.42
N ASN A 98 1.95 14.20 -11.39
CA ASN A 98 3.24 14.88 -11.59
C ASN A 98 4.04 14.17 -12.69
N THR A 99 3.49 14.14 -13.91
CA THR A 99 4.07 13.39 -15.05
C THR A 99 5.24 14.12 -15.72
N GLY A 100 5.39 15.41 -15.42
CA GLY A 100 6.27 16.36 -16.11
C GLY A 100 7.74 16.20 -15.74
N VAL A 101 8.61 16.55 -16.69
CA VAL A 101 10.07 16.58 -16.48
C VAL A 101 10.47 17.62 -15.45
N ASP A 102 9.78 18.75 -15.43
CA ASP A 102 10.10 19.88 -14.55
C ASP A 102 9.81 19.55 -13.07
N ASP A 103 8.75 18.77 -12.80
CA ASP A 103 8.44 18.26 -11.46
C ASP A 103 9.59 17.40 -10.93
N ILE A 104 10.07 16.46 -11.75
CA ILE A 104 11.21 15.60 -11.40
C ILE A 104 12.52 16.38 -11.33
N ARG A 105 12.73 17.40 -12.15
CA ARG A 105 13.93 18.26 -12.03
C ARG A 105 13.92 19.03 -10.73
N SER A 106 12.78 19.62 -10.35
CA SER A 106 12.62 20.31 -9.07
C SER A 106 12.81 19.35 -7.89
N LEU A 107 12.37 18.10 -8.04
CA LEU A 107 12.61 17.04 -7.07
C LEU A 107 14.11 16.76 -6.92
N ARG A 108 14.83 16.63 -8.03
CA ARG A 108 16.27 16.34 -8.06
C ARG A 108 17.08 17.41 -7.32
N GLU A 109 16.72 18.67 -7.49
CA GLU A 109 17.36 19.75 -6.74
C GLU A 109 17.14 19.59 -5.23
N LYS A 110 15.94 19.16 -4.83
CA LYS A 110 15.58 18.94 -3.41
C LYS A 110 16.22 17.70 -2.78
N ILE A 111 16.67 16.74 -3.58
CA ILE A 111 17.25 15.47 -3.14
C ILE A 111 18.64 15.66 -2.52
N ASN A 112 19.39 16.67 -2.98
CA ASN A 112 20.75 16.94 -2.49
C ASN A 112 20.78 17.56 -1.08
N PHE A 113 19.65 18.07 -0.57
CA PHE A 113 19.58 18.59 0.79
C PHE A 113 19.49 17.46 1.81
N SER A 114 20.21 17.63 2.92
CA SER A 114 20.18 16.72 4.07
C SER A 114 18.76 16.58 4.66
N PRO A 115 18.46 15.47 5.37
CA PRO A 115 17.20 15.31 6.07
C PRO A 115 17.00 16.37 7.16
N SER A 116 15.75 16.74 7.43
CA SER A 116 15.40 17.79 8.39
C SER A 116 15.32 17.28 9.83
N ASP A 117 14.73 16.11 10.04
CA ASP A 117 14.49 15.50 11.37
C ASP A 117 14.83 14.00 11.39
N GLY A 118 14.73 13.34 10.24
CA GLY A 118 15.06 11.93 10.06
C GLY A 118 16.55 11.64 9.91
N ARG A 119 16.87 10.35 9.89
CA ARG A 119 18.19 9.84 9.46
C ARG A 119 18.31 9.81 7.94
N LEU A 120 17.19 9.54 7.26
CA LEU A 120 17.09 9.30 5.83
C LEU A 120 15.88 10.03 5.27
N LYS A 121 16.04 10.57 4.07
CA LYS A 121 14.98 11.17 3.27
C LYS A 121 14.44 10.13 2.30
N VAL A 122 13.15 9.83 2.40
CA VAL A 122 12.52 8.75 1.64
C VAL A 122 11.53 9.35 0.65
N TYR A 123 11.76 9.05 -0.63
CA TYR A 123 10.91 9.47 -1.73
C TYR A 123 10.08 8.28 -2.22
N ILE A 124 8.77 8.34 -1.99
CA ILE A 124 7.82 7.38 -2.53
C ILE A 124 7.22 7.98 -3.81
N ILE A 125 7.46 7.35 -4.95
CA ILE A 125 6.87 7.74 -6.23
C ILE A 125 5.86 6.67 -6.62
N ASP A 126 4.58 6.95 -6.42
CA ASP A 126 3.48 6.05 -6.77
C ASP A 126 3.11 6.17 -8.25
N GLU A 127 2.61 5.07 -8.81
CA GLU A 127 2.31 4.91 -10.24
C GLU A 127 3.42 5.42 -11.18
N VAL A 128 4.69 5.10 -10.87
CA VAL A 128 5.88 5.60 -11.59
C VAL A 128 5.85 5.35 -13.10
N HIS A 129 5.10 4.35 -13.57
CA HIS A 129 4.91 4.08 -15.00
C HIS A 129 4.20 5.20 -15.76
N MET A 130 3.58 6.15 -15.06
CA MET A 130 2.95 7.33 -15.62
C MET A 130 3.96 8.45 -15.93
N LEU A 131 5.21 8.34 -15.48
CA LEU A 131 6.24 9.31 -15.80
C LEU A 131 6.57 9.33 -17.29
N SER A 132 6.80 10.53 -17.82
CA SER A 132 7.34 10.70 -19.17
C SER A 132 8.76 10.12 -19.30
N THR A 133 9.17 9.75 -20.51
CA THR A 133 10.54 9.26 -20.78
C THR A 133 11.62 10.24 -20.30
N ALA A 134 11.39 11.55 -20.48
CA ALA A 134 12.33 12.56 -20.04
C ALA A 134 12.36 12.70 -18.50
N ALA A 135 11.26 12.46 -17.80
CA ALA A 135 11.22 12.38 -16.34
C ALA A 135 12.00 11.15 -15.83
N PHE A 136 11.86 9.98 -16.45
CA PHE A 136 12.71 8.81 -16.13
C PHE A 136 14.20 9.11 -16.32
N ASN A 137 14.58 9.76 -17.42
CA ASN A 137 15.98 10.12 -17.67
C ASN A 137 16.53 11.11 -16.63
N ALA A 138 15.68 12.01 -16.11
CA ALA A 138 16.06 12.93 -15.06
C ALA A 138 16.30 12.20 -13.72
N LEU A 139 15.53 11.15 -13.41
CA LEU A 139 15.72 10.29 -12.24
C LEU A 139 16.97 9.41 -12.34
N LEU A 140 17.32 8.92 -13.54
CA LEU A 140 18.42 7.97 -13.74
C LEU A 140 19.74 8.43 -13.11
N LYS A 141 20.12 9.70 -13.31
CA LYS A 141 21.36 10.26 -12.74
C LYS A 141 21.40 10.12 -11.22
N THR A 142 20.27 10.29 -10.57
CA THR A 142 20.15 10.24 -9.10
C THR A 142 20.10 8.81 -8.58
N LEU A 143 19.59 7.86 -9.38
CA LEU A 143 19.63 6.44 -9.06
C LEU A 143 21.02 5.83 -9.29
N GLU A 144 21.81 6.40 -10.20
CA GLU A 144 23.21 6.00 -10.44
C GLU A 144 24.14 6.45 -9.33
N GLU A 145 24.00 7.70 -8.87
CA GLU A 145 24.82 8.30 -7.82
C GLU A 145 23.92 8.87 -6.71
N PRO A 146 23.25 8.00 -5.93
CA PRO A 146 22.32 8.44 -4.90
C PRO A 146 23.08 9.06 -3.72
N PRO A 147 22.59 10.18 -3.15
CA PRO A 147 23.11 10.66 -1.88
C PRO A 147 22.92 9.61 -0.78
N ALA A 148 23.90 9.46 0.11
CA ALA A 148 23.89 8.42 1.15
C ALA A 148 22.70 8.51 2.11
N HIS A 149 22.07 9.69 2.22
CA HIS A 149 20.91 9.92 3.08
C HIS A 149 19.56 9.71 2.39
N VAL A 150 19.52 9.18 1.16
CA VAL A 150 18.30 9.11 0.34
C VAL A 150 17.90 7.66 0.03
N ILE A 151 16.61 7.38 0.16
CA ILE A 151 16.00 6.13 -0.32
C ILE A 151 14.86 6.47 -1.28
N PHE A 152 14.85 5.82 -2.45
CA PHE A 152 13.73 5.84 -3.39
C PHE A 152 12.89 4.57 -3.25
N VAL A 153 11.57 4.75 -3.24
CA VAL A 153 10.61 3.65 -3.39
C VAL A 153 9.69 4.00 -4.55
N LEU A 154 9.89 3.31 -5.66
CA LEU A 154 9.09 3.44 -6.86
C LEU A 154 7.99 2.38 -6.82
N ALA A 155 6.72 2.77 -6.93
CA ALA A 155 5.61 1.83 -6.97
C ALA A 155 4.93 1.87 -8.34
N THR A 156 4.53 0.70 -8.87
CA THR A 156 3.84 0.60 -10.15
C THR A 156 2.84 -0.54 -10.18
N THR A 157 1.72 -0.32 -10.86
CA THR A 157 0.80 -1.36 -11.30
C THR A 157 1.17 -1.98 -12.65
N GLU A 158 1.93 -1.25 -13.48
CA GLU A 158 2.33 -1.67 -14.83
C GLU A 158 3.86 -1.79 -14.92
N GLU A 159 4.40 -2.91 -14.45
CA GLU A 159 5.84 -3.15 -14.45
C GLU A 159 6.48 -3.06 -15.86
N HIS A 160 5.76 -3.52 -16.89
CA HIS A 160 6.27 -3.57 -18.27
C HIS A 160 6.50 -2.19 -18.89
N LYS A 161 5.85 -1.14 -18.35
CA LYS A 161 6.04 0.26 -18.76
C LYS A 161 7.27 0.92 -18.12
N VAL A 162 7.84 0.32 -17.08
CA VAL A 162 9.03 0.85 -16.40
C VAL A 162 10.30 0.50 -17.21
N PRO A 163 11.15 1.47 -17.58
CA PRO A 163 12.36 1.20 -18.34
C PRO A 163 13.32 0.22 -17.66
N ILE A 164 13.97 -0.65 -18.43
CA ILE A 164 14.94 -1.62 -17.90
C ILE A 164 16.13 -0.94 -17.19
N THR A 165 16.48 0.27 -17.61
CA THR A 165 17.53 1.10 -17.00
C THR A 165 17.20 1.52 -15.56
N ILE A 166 15.91 1.65 -15.22
CA ILE A 166 15.44 1.90 -13.85
C ILE A 166 15.42 0.59 -13.06
N LYS A 167 14.87 -0.47 -13.66
CA LYS A 167 14.77 -1.79 -13.01
C LYS A 167 16.14 -2.31 -12.57
N SER A 168 17.17 -2.15 -13.38
CA SER A 168 18.53 -2.63 -13.07
C SER A 168 19.20 -1.93 -11.89
N ARG A 169 18.66 -0.79 -11.44
CA ARG A 169 19.17 0.01 -10.31
C ARG A 169 18.31 -0.08 -9.06
N CYS A 170 17.19 -0.80 -9.14
CA CYS A 170 16.27 -0.97 -8.03
C CYS A 170 16.28 -2.41 -7.54
N GLN A 171 16.15 -2.61 -6.23
CA GLN A 171 15.75 -3.91 -5.71
C GLN A 171 14.26 -4.10 -6.00
N GLN A 172 13.92 -5.10 -6.82
CA GLN A 172 12.55 -5.34 -7.24
C GLN A 172 11.81 -6.26 -6.26
N PHE A 173 10.59 -5.86 -5.90
CA PHE A 173 9.68 -6.61 -5.05
C PHE A 173 8.31 -6.74 -5.73
N ASN A 174 7.86 -7.97 -5.93
CA ASN A 174 6.59 -8.26 -6.58
C ASN A 174 5.51 -8.56 -5.54
N PHE A 175 4.44 -7.79 -5.60
CA PHE A 175 3.25 -7.91 -4.78
C PHE A 175 2.19 -8.71 -5.53
N ARG A 176 1.64 -9.74 -4.88
CA ARG A 176 0.59 -10.57 -5.46
C ARG A 176 -0.80 -10.09 -5.05
N LEU A 177 -1.81 -10.48 -5.82
CA LEU A 177 -3.19 -10.40 -5.35
C LEU A 177 -3.36 -11.27 -4.10
N LEU A 178 -4.20 -10.78 -3.19
CA LEU A 178 -4.60 -11.55 -2.03
C LEU A 178 -5.62 -12.62 -2.43
N THR A 179 -5.57 -13.74 -1.73
CA THR A 179 -6.60 -14.76 -1.81
C THR A 179 -7.88 -14.26 -1.16
N VAL A 180 -9.02 -14.83 -1.55
CA VAL A 180 -10.30 -14.54 -0.91
C VAL A 180 -10.23 -14.81 0.59
N GLN A 181 -9.58 -15.90 1.01
CA GLN A 181 -9.42 -16.26 2.42
C GLN A 181 -8.61 -15.23 3.23
N GLU A 182 -7.55 -14.66 2.64
CA GLU A 182 -6.76 -13.60 3.27
C GLU A 182 -7.58 -12.33 3.47
N ILE A 183 -8.36 -11.94 2.44
CA ILE A 183 -9.26 -10.78 2.54
C ILE A 183 -10.37 -11.02 3.55
N THR A 184 -11.03 -12.18 3.50
CA THR A 184 -12.09 -12.58 4.44
C THR A 184 -11.59 -12.52 5.88
N SER A 185 -10.42 -13.12 6.17
CA SER A 185 -9.82 -13.09 7.52
C SER A 185 -9.56 -11.66 7.99
N ARG A 186 -9.06 -10.81 7.11
CA ARG A 186 -8.78 -9.41 7.44
C ARG A 186 -10.05 -8.60 7.69
N LEU A 187 -11.06 -8.74 6.83
CA LEU A 187 -12.33 -8.07 6.98
C LEU A 187 -13.09 -8.54 8.23
N ASN A 188 -12.99 -9.84 8.59
CA ASN A 188 -13.56 -10.34 9.85
C ASN A 188 -12.91 -9.69 11.07
N TRP A 189 -11.57 -9.64 11.09
CA TRP A 189 -10.84 -8.94 12.15
C TRP A 189 -11.26 -7.46 12.23
N LEU A 190 -11.42 -6.77 11.09
CA LEU A 190 -11.90 -5.38 11.07
C LEU A 190 -13.32 -5.24 11.62
N ALA A 191 -14.22 -6.16 11.27
CA ALA A 191 -15.59 -6.17 11.77
C ALA A 191 -15.61 -6.31 13.30
N GLU A 192 -14.77 -7.18 13.88
CA GLU A 192 -14.62 -7.32 15.33
C GLU A 192 -14.11 -6.02 15.98
N GLN A 193 -13.10 -5.36 15.40
CA GLN A 193 -12.56 -4.12 15.96
C GLN A 193 -13.54 -2.95 15.91
N GLU A 194 -14.37 -2.87 14.87
CA GLU A 194 -15.39 -1.83 14.71
C GLU A 194 -16.74 -2.23 15.34
N THR A 195 -16.83 -3.41 15.96
CA THR A 195 -18.08 -3.96 16.54
C THR A 195 -19.21 -4.03 15.51
N LEU A 196 -18.89 -4.41 14.27
CA LEU A 196 -19.84 -4.59 13.18
C LEU A 196 -20.47 -5.97 13.24
N GLN A 197 -21.78 -6.06 13.02
CA GLN A 197 -22.47 -7.33 12.83
C GLN A 197 -22.43 -7.69 11.35
N LEU A 198 -21.61 -8.68 10.97
CA LEU A 198 -21.38 -9.05 9.58
C LEU A 198 -21.63 -10.55 9.39
N GLU A 199 -22.50 -10.91 8.44
CA GLU A 199 -22.77 -12.32 8.11
C GLU A 199 -21.59 -12.95 7.34
N PRO A 200 -21.24 -14.23 7.60
CA PRO A 200 -20.14 -14.91 6.90
C PRO A 200 -20.27 -14.92 5.37
N GLU A 201 -21.50 -15.05 4.86
CA GLU A 201 -21.81 -15.04 3.44
C GLU A 201 -21.63 -13.65 2.82
N ALA A 202 -22.03 -12.59 3.55
CA ALA A 202 -21.81 -11.20 3.16
C ALA A 202 -20.32 -10.88 3.10
N LEU A 203 -19.58 -11.25 4.14
CA LEU A 203 -18.12 -11.13 4.21
C LEU A 203 -17.44 -11.81 3.01
N SER A 204 -17.84 -13.04 2.70
CA SER A 204 -17.31 -13.80 1.56
C SER A 204 -17.65 -13.14 0.22
N LEU A 205 -18.84 -12.54 0.10
CA LEU A 205 -19.26 -11.80 -1.09
C LEU A 205 -18.41 -10.54 -1.28
N ILE A 206 -18.17 -9.76 -0.23
CA ILE A 206 -17.31 -8.57 -0.26
C ILE A 206 -15.88 -8.96 -0.66
N ALA A 207 -15.33 -10.01 -0.06
CA ALA A 207 -13.98 -10.48 -0.35
C ALA A 207 -13.80 -10.88 -1.83
N ARG A 208 -14.81 -11.56 -2.42
CA ARG A 208 -14.80 -11.88 -3.86
C ARG A 208 -14.87 -10.64 -4.74
N HIS A 209 -15.70 -9.65 -4.39
CA HIS A 209 -15.79 -8.39 -5.13
C HIS A 209 -14.52 -7.54 -5.04
N GLY A 210 -13.76 -7.67 -3.96
CA GLY A 210 -12.45 -7.04 -3.83
C GLY A 210 -11.42 -7.53 -4.87
N ALA A 211 -11.66 -8.65 -5.56
CA ALA A 211 -10.81 -9.17 -6.64
C ALA A 211 -9.30 -9.23 -6.29
N GLY A 212 -8.98 -9.55 -5.03
CA GLY A 212 -7.60 -9.62 -4.52
C GLY A 212 -6.99 -8.28 -4.07
N SER A 213 -7.73 -7.17 -4.16
CA SER A 213 -7.39 -5.84 -3.64
C SER A 213 -8.01 -5.65 -2.25
N LEU A 214 -7.15 -5.57 -1.22
CA LEU A 214 -7.63 -5.33 0.14
C LEU A 214 -8.28 -3.96 0.27
N ARG A 215 -7.68 -2.94 -0.37
CA ARG A 215 -8.20 -1.57 -0.34
C ARG A 215 -9.62 -1.49 -0.89
N ASP A 216 -9.91 -2.21 -1.98
CA ASP A 216 -11.23 -2.19 -2.59
C ASP A 216 -12.23 -2.97 -1.72
N ALA A 217 -11.83 -4.12 -1.17
CA ALA A 217 -12.64 -4.87 -0.22
C ALA A 217 -13.01 -4.07 1.05
N GLU A 218 -12.04 -3.38 1.66
CA GLU A 218 -12.27 -2.48 2.81
C GLU A 218 -13.16 -1.29 2.43
N SER A 219 -13.02 -0.76 1.20
CA SER A 219 -13.88 0.34 0.71
C SER A 219 -15.32 -0.11 0.48
N LEU A 220 -15.53 -1.35 0.01
CA LEU A 220 -16.87 -1.93 -0.10
C LEU A 220 -17.50 -2.15 1.27
N LEU A 221 -16.73 -2.64 2.25
CA LEU A 221 -17.20 -2.75 3.63
C LEU A 221 -17.60 -1.38 4.19
N ASP A 222 -16.78 -0.35 3.99
CA ASP A 222 -17.06 1.03 4.43
C ASP A 222 -18.37 1.57 3.84
N GLN A 223 -18.68 1.26 2.57
CA GLN A 223 -19.95 1.64 1.93
C GLN A 223 -21.16 0.93 2.54
N LEU A 224 -20.99 -0.29 3.05
CA LEU A 224 -22.07 -1.06 3.69
C LEU A 224 -22.34 -0.58 5.11
N VAL A 225 -21.37 0.05 5.78
CA VAL A 225 -21.51 0.64 7.12
C VAL A 225 -22.24 1.98 7.01
N THR A 226 -23.57 1.98 7.08
CA THR A 226 -24.38 3.22 7.07
C THR A 226 -24.62 3.80 8.45
N ALA A 227 -24.82 2.94 9.46
CA ALA A 227 -25.14 3.33 10.83
C ALA A 227 -24.50 2.37 11.86
N PRO A 228 -24.13 2.87 13.06
CA PRO A 228 -23.63 2.02 14.13
C PRO A 228 -24.70 0.99 14.56
N GLY A 229 -24.35 -0.30 14.56
CA GLY A 229 -25.24 -1.38 15.00
C GLY A 229 -26.11 -2.01 13.90
N ASP A 230 -26.07 -1.50 12.67
CA ASP A 230 -26.73 -2.16 11.54
C ASP A 230 -26.03 -3.48 11.19
N ALA A 231 -26.81 -4.55 11.09
CA ALA A 231 -26.32 -5.82 10.56
C ALA A 231 -26.08 -5.73 9.06
N ILE A 232 -24.88 -6.12 8.64
CA ILE A 232 -24.49 -6.25 7.24
C ILE A 232 -24.83 -7.67 6.81
N THR A 233 -26.03 -7.82 6.26
CA THR A 233 -26.56 -9.09 5.79
C THR A 233 -26.16 -9.38 4.34
N LEU A 234 -26.27 -10.65 3.93
CA LEU A 234 -26.03 -11.06 2.55
C LEU A 234 -26.96 -10.32 1.57
N GLU A 235 -28.24 -10.22 1.88
CA GLU A 235 -29.25 -9.55 1.04
C GLU A 235 -28.91 -8.08 0.82
N ARG A 236 -28.55 -7.37 1.89
CA ARG A 236 -28.13 -5.97 1.82
C ARG A 236 -26.87 -5.80 0.99
N THR A 237 -25.90 -6.69 1.18
CA THR A 237 -24.66 -6.69 0.40
C THR A 237 -24.95 -6.94 -1.08
N GLN A 238 -25.84 -7.88 -1.41
CA GLN A 238 -26.27 -8.15 -2.79
C GLN A 238 -26.94 -6.94 -3.44
N LEU A 239 -27.80 -6.23 -2.70
CA LEU A 239 -28.48 -5.03 -3.17
C LEU A 239 -27.49 -3.90 -3.49
N VAL A 240 -26.54 -3.63 -2.59
CA VAL A 240 -25.55 -2.55 -2.75
C VAL A 240 -24.53 -2.87 -3.84
N LEU A 241 -24.07 -4.12 -3.93
CA LEU A 241 -23.12 -4.55 -4.96
C LEU A 241 -23.79 -4.86 -6.30
N GLY A 242 -25.13 -4.86 -6.37
CA GLY A 242 -25.89 -5.15 -7.58
C GLY A 242 -25.77 -6.60 -8.06
N THR A 243 -25.58 -7.55 -7.13
CA THR A 243 -25.48 -8.97 -7.49
C THR A 243 -26.79 -9.71 -7.32
N ALA A 244 -27.12 -10.58 -8.28
CA ALA A 244 -28.27 -11.48 -8.17
C ALA A 244 -28.09 -12.48 -7.02
N SER A 245 -29.19 -12.86 -6.38
CA SER A 245 -29.17 -13.92 -5.37
C SER A 245 -28.82 -15.27 -6.00
N ALA A 246 -28.22 -16.18 -5.22
CA ALA A 246 -27.93 -17.53 -5.70
C ALA A 246 -29.19 -18.26 -6.19
N ALA A 247 -30.34 -17.99 -5.57
CA ALA A 247 -31.64 -18.49 -6.01
C ALA A 247 -32.02 -17.96 -7.39
N ALA A 248 -31.91 -16.64 -7.64
CA ALA A 248 -32.21 -16.06 -8.94
C ALA A 248 -31.29 -16.59 -10.05
N VAL A 249 -30.01 -16.83 -9.76
CA VAL A 249 -29.09 -17.46 -10.71
C VAL A 249 -29.47 -18.91 -10.96
N SER A 250 -29.78 -19.67 -9.91
CA SER A 250 -30.24 -21.05 -10.01
C SER A 250 -31.51 -21.16 -10.86
N ASP A 251 -32.52 -20.32 -10.59
CA ASP A 251 -33.78 -20.27 -11.33
C ASP A 251 -33.56 -19.93 -12.81
N LEU A 252 -32.67 -18.97 -13.11
CA LEU A 252 -32.32 -18.63 -14.48
C LEU A 252 -31.61 -19.80 -15.18
N THR A 253 -30.68 -20.47 -14.51
CA THR A 253 -30.01 -21.66 -15.10
C THR A 253 -30.97 -22.83 -15.29
N ALA A 254 -31.92 -23.02 -14.36
CA ALA A 254 -32.93 -24.05 -14.45
C ALA A 254 -33.98 -23.76 -15.54
N ALA A 255 -34.31 -22.49 -15.77
CA ALA A 255 -35.18 -22.07 -16.87
C ALA A 255 -34.49 -22.13 -18.25
N TRP A 256 -33.16 -22.29 -18.27
CA TRP A 256 -32.37 -22.37 -19.50
C TRP A 256 -32.09 -23.81 -19.97
N LEU A 257 -32.26 -24.78 -19.07
CA LEU A 257 -32.21 -26.23 -19.34
C LEU A 257 -33.59 -26.76 -19.75
#